data_AF-A0A4U1LNM8-F1
#
_entry.id   AF-A0A4U1LNM8-F1
#
_cell.length_a   1.000
_cell.length_b   1.000
_cell.length_c   1.000
_cell.angle_alpha   90.00
_cell.angle_beta   90.00
_cell.angle_gamma   90.00
#
_symmetry.space_group_name_H-M   'P 1'
#
loop_
_entity.id
_entity.type
_entity.pdbx_description
1 polymer ?
#
loop_
_entity_poly.entity_id
_entity_poly.type
_entity_poly.pdbx_seq_one_letter_code
_entity_poly.pdbx_strand_id
1 'polypeptide(L)'
;MNISNWTDERLMDSLASKNIWIRKRAQQHLVTKGKENTIQLLRKTASISNNYKQLIHTFYTLDGLDAFTTELLDNPNIQKFPKLAAVALKLAVENKISLTDNQFQNLASVDDAMVDYYLGYYLAIHTEDHIDSRWLSLIKKYQDASWFTEPLIAHSFNKEAIFLQPEYASVLPNTQYTLDSLKQIILKDPATFTENKDHLTRGRILFNRHCATCHGPDGNGIENLAPPLLQSEYITGPKETFLAVMLYGLNGPVIVNGKTYDYGISMPGIGGSTEITHENIRDIGNYMRNAFTNTPNQDVDLKTISKLRNLNRALDQTFTEIELHETFKTN
;
A
#
# COMPACT_ATOMS: atom_id res chain seq x y z
N MET A 1 -39.65 -14.86 7.28
CA MET A 1 -40.25 -13.87 8.20
C MET A 1 -40.20 -12.52 7.49
N ASN A 2 -41.35 -11.89 7.20
CA ASN A 2 -41.39 -10.57 6.57
C ASN A 2 -41.34 -9.51 7.68
N ILE A 3 -40.27 -8.70 7.73
CA ILE A 3 -40.06 -7.70 8.78
C ILE A 3 -40.36 -6.27 8.33
N SER A 4 -40.76 -6.09 7.06
CA SER A 4 -40.99 -4.77 6.45
C SER A 4 -42.12 -3.97 7.12
N ASN A 5 -43.05 -4.65 7.78
CA ASN A 5 -44.22 -4.05 8.44
C ASN A 5 -44.02 -3.85 9.95
N TRP A 6 -42.81 -4.03 10.48
CA TRP A 6 -42.56 -3.85 11.91
C TRP A 6 -42.54 -2.37 12.30
N THR A 7 -43.04 -2.08 13.50
CA THR A 7 -42.96 -0.74 14.11
C THR A 7 -41.52 -0.38 14.43
N ASP A 8 -41.23 0.91 14.59
CA ASP A 8 -39.87 1.36 14.86
C ASP A 8 -39.37 0.82 16.20
N GLU A 9 -40.22 0.73 17.23
CA GLU A 9 -39.88 0.14 18.53
C GLU A 9 -39.48 -1.33 18.39
N ARG A 10 -40.26 -2.12 17.63
CA ARG A 10 -39.94 -3.52 17.38
C ARG A 10 -38.64 -3.68 16.60
N LEU A 11 -38.36 -2.78 15.65
CA LEU A 11 -37.10 -2.75 14.93
C LEU A 11 -35.93 -2.40 15.86
N MET A 12 -36.09 -1.45 16.79
CA MET A 12 -35.07 -1.11 17.80
C MET A 12 -34.75 -2.30 18.72
N ASP A 13 -35.77 -2.98 19.23
CA ASP A 13 -35.59 -4.19 20.04
C ASP A 13 -34.87 -5.30 19.26
N SER A 14 -35.16 -5.38 17.96
CA SER A 14 -34.58 -6.39 17.07
C SER A 14 -33.08 -6.18 16.81
N LEU A 15 -32.52 -5.00 17.05
CA LEU A 15 -31.08 -4.76 17.05
C LEU A 15 -30.35 -5.57 18.14
N ALA A 16 -31.05 -5.99 19.20
CA ALA A 16 -30.53 -6.87 20.25
C ALA A 16 -30.61 -8.38 19.91
N SER A 17 -31.29 -8.74 18.81
CA SER A 17 -31.63 -10.13 18.48
C SER A 17 -30.39 -11.04 18.44
N LYS A 18 -30.53 -12.31 18.85
CA LYS A 18 -29.43 -13.30 18.68
C LYS A 18 -29.20 -13.64 17.19
N ASN A 19 -30.23 -13.53 16.36
CA ASN A 19 -30.16 -13.82 14.93
C ASN A 19 -29.57 -12.64 14.15
N ILE A 20 -28.43 -12.84 13.50
CA ILE A 20 -27.71 -11.80 12.74
C ILE A 20 -28.51 -11.25 11.56
N TRP A 21 -29.30 -12.09 10.89
CA TRP A 21 -30.14 -11.67 9.76
C TRP A 21 -31.21 -10.68 10.23
N ILE A 22 -31.84 -10.95 11.39
CA ILE A 22 -32.84 -10.05 11.98
C ILE A 22 -32.20 -8.71 12.34
N ARG A 23 -31.03 -8.71 13.00
CA ARG A 23 -30.34 -7.46 13.36
C ARG A 23 -29.98 -6.61 12.15
N LYS A 24 -29.35 -7.21 11.13
CA LYS A 24 -28.93 -6.50 9.91
C LYS A 24 -30.12 -5.94 9.13
N ARG A 25 -31.21 -6.71 9.04
CA ARG A 25 -32.41 -6.23 8.34
C ARG A 25 -33.14 -5.14 9.13
N ALA A 26 -33.20 -5.26 10.46
CA ALA A 26 -33.76 -4.19 11.30
C ALA A 26 -32.99 -2.87 11.10
N GLN A 27 -31.66 -2.90 11.18
CA GLN A 27 -30.80 -1.75 10.90
C GLN A 27 -31.08 -1.17 9.50
N GLN A 28 -31.10 -2.01 8.45
CA GLN A 28 -31.38 -1.55 7.09
C GLN A 28 -32.72 -0.82 7.00
N HIS A 29 -33.79 -1.39 7.57
CA HIS A 29 -35.12 -0.77 7.55
C HIS A 29 -35.15 0.55 8.32
N LEU A 30 -34.46 0.64 9.45
CA LEU A 30 -34.36 1.88 10.23
C LEU A 30 -33.65 2.98 9.44
N VAL A 31 -32.54 2.66 8.77
CA VAL A 31 -31.83 3.60 7.90
C VAL A 31 -32.72 4.04 6.73
N THR A 32 -33.37 3.11 6.03
CA THR A 32 -34.22 3.43 4.87
C THR A 32 -35.45 4.27 5.22
N LYS A 33 -35.99 4.15 6.45
CA LYS A 33 -37.15 4.95 6.86
C LYS A 33 -36.81 6.44 7.07
N GLY A 34 -35.57 6.77 7.46
CA GLY A 34 -35.01 8.13 7.41
C GLY A 34 -35.83 9.25 8.07
N LYS A 35 -36.17 9.15 9.37
CA LYS A 35 -36.97 10.18 10.08
C LYS A 35 -36.31 10.67 11.38
N GLU A 36 -36.55 11.93 11.75
CA GLU A 36 -36.12 12.52 13.04
C GLU A 36 -36.55 11.68 14.24
N ASN A 37 -37.77 11.14 14.22
CA ASN A 37 -38.29 10.27 15.30
C ASN A 37 -37.39 9.03 15.50
N THR A 38 -36.92 8.42 14.41
CA THR A 38 -36.03 7.25 14.47
C THR A 38 -34.69 7.60 15.12
N ILE A 39 -34.13 8.78 14.82
CA ILE A 39 -32.89 9.27 15.45
C ILE A 39 -33.10 9.48 16.95
N GLN A 40 -34.21 10.09 17.37
CA GLN A 40 -34.51 10.29 18.79
C GLN A 40 -34.63 8.96 19.55
N LEU A 41 -35.33 7.98 18.95
CA LEU A 41 -35.44 6.62 19.48
C LEU A 41 -34.07 5.95 19.59
N LEU A 42 -33.22 6.03 18.56
CA LEU A 42 -31.86 5.47 18.58
C LEU A 42 -30.98 6.12 19.64
N ARG A 43 -31.04 7.45 19.81
CA ARG A 43 -30.29 8.15 20.87
C ARG A 43 -30.74 7.68 22.25
N LYS A 44 -32.05 7.55 22.47
CA LYS A 44 -32.60 6.97 23.70
C LYS A 44 -32.09 5.54 23.91
N THR A 45 -32.12 4.69 22.88
CA THR A 45 -31.59 3.32 22.93
C THR A 45 -30.11 3.30 23.28
N ALA A 46 -29.30 4.20 22.71
CA ALA A 46 -27.88 4.32 23.03
C ALA A 46 -27.64 4.64 24.52
N SER A 47 -28.47 5.51 25.12
CA SER A 47 -28.33 5.90 26.52
C SER A 47 -28.78 4.84 27.53
N ILE A 48 -29.78 4.01 27.19
CA ILE A 48 -30.39 3.07 28.16
C ILE A 48 -30.01 1.61 27.94
N SER A 49 -29.56 1.23 26.74
CA SER A 49 -29.28 -0.17 26.44
C SER A 49 -28.00 -0.65 27.13
N ASN A 50 -28.07 -1.84 27.73
CA ASN A 50 -26.90 -2.56 28.27
C ASN A 50 -26.54 -3.78 27.41
N ASN A 51 -27.13 -3.91 26.22
CA ASN A 51 -26.86 -5.01 25.29
C ASN A 51 -25.85 -4.57 24.23
N TYR A 52 -24.63 -5.11 24.29
CA TYR A 52 -23.55 -4.72 23.38
C TYR A 52 -23.90 -4.86 21.89
N LYS A 53 -24.73 -5.85 21.50
CA LYS A 53 -25.16 -6.02 20.10
C LYS A 53 -26.09 -4.88 19.69
N GLN A 54 -27.04 -4.56 20.55
CA GLN A 54 -27.99 -3.47 20.31
C GLN A 54 -27.26 -2.14 20.21
N LEU A 55 -26.30 -1.88 21.10
CA LEU A 55 -25.48 -0.66 21.08
C LEU A 55 -24.66 -0.55 19.79
N ILE A 56 -23.93 -1.60 19.39
CA ILE A 56 -23.14 -1.60 18.14
C ILE A 56 -24.03 -1.31 16.93
N HIS A 57 -25.16 -2.01 16.81
CA HIS A 57 -26.07 -1.78 15.70
C HIS A 57 -26.76 -0.41 15.78
N THR A 58 -27.00 0.12 16.98
CA THR A 58 -27.53 1.48 17.18
C THR A 58 -26.53 2.52 16.67
N PHE A 59 -25.23 2.36 16.97
CA PHE A 59 -24.17 3.26 16.52
C PHE A 59 -24.06 3.26 14.99
N TYR A 60 -24.02 2.07 14.36
CA TYR A 60 -24.03 1.97 12.90
C TYR A 60 -25.33 2.48 12.25
N THR A 61 -26.46 2.39 12.93
CA THR A 61 -27.73 2.91 12.40
C THR A 61 -27.74 4.43 12.46
N LEU A 62 -27.23 5.02 13.55
CA LEU A 62 -27.05 6.48 13.67
C LEU A 62 -26.06 7.00 12.63
N ASP A 63 -24.95 6.30 12.42
CA ASP A 63 -23.98 6.60 11.36
C ASP A 63 -24.59 6.56 9.97
N GLY A 64 -25.31 5.50 9.61
CA GLY A 64 -26.02 5.41 8.33
C GLY A 64 -27.15 6.41 8.12
N LEU A 65 -27.50 7.17 9.16
CA LEU A 65 -28.47 8.28 9.13
C LEU A 65 -27.77 9.66 9.21
N ASP A 66 -26.45 9.71 9.08
CA ASP A 66 -25.61 10.91 9.26
C ASP A 66 -25.84 11.58 10.64
N ALA A 67 -26.13 10.78 11.66
CA ALA A 67 -26.52 11.21 13.01
C ALA A 67 -25.59 10.68 14.12
N PHE A 68 -24.42 10.14 13.76
CA PHE A 68 -23.38 9.77 14.72
C PHE A 68 -22.65 11.04 15.19
N THR A 69 -22.59 11.26 16.52
CA THR A 69 -22.05 12.49 17.11
C THR A 69 -21.11 12.20 18.27
N THR A 70 -20.29 13.20 18.64
CA THR A 70 -19.23 13.05 19.66
C THR A 70 -19.75 12.59 21.03
N GLU A 71 -20.99 12.91 21.41
CA GLU A 71 -21.57 12.49 22.69
C GLU A 71 -21.73 10.97 22.80
N LEU A 72 -21.75 10.24 21.68
CA LEU A 72 -21.79 8.77 21.68
C LEU A 72 -20.47 8.15 22.15
N LEU A 73 -19.36 8.90 22.09
CA LEU A 73 -18.05 8.48 22.61
C LEU A 73 -17.98 8.51 24.14
N ASP A 74 -18.93 9.18 24.80
CA ASP A 74 -19.07 9.22 26.26
C ASP A 74 -20.01 8.14 26.80
N ASN A 75 -20.44 7.19 25.95
CA ASN A 75 -21.34 6.13 26.37
C ASN A 75 -20.71 5.28 27.50
N PRO A 76 -21.38 5.12 28.65
CA PRO A 76 -20.80 4.44 29.81
C PRO A 76 -20.50 2.95 29.55
N ASN A 77 -21.14 2.34 28.54
CA ASN A 77 -20.89 0.96 28.17
C ASN A 77 -19.60 0.75 27.36
N ILE A 78 -18.92 1.81 26.92
CA ILE A 78 -17.62 1.73 26.22
C ILE A 78 -16.59 1.01 27.08
N GLN A 79 -16.49 1.36 28.37
CA GLN A 79 -15.59 0.67 29.33
C GLN A 79 -15.89 -0.81 29.48
N LYS A 80 -17.17 -1.19 29.32
CA LYS A 80 -17.63 -2.56 29.54
C LYS A 80 -17.46 -3.45 28.32
N PHE A 81 -17.50 -2.86 27.12
CA PHE A 81 -17.56 -3.61 25.86
C PHE A 81 -16.50 -3.09 24.88
N PRO A 82 -15.30 -3.72 24.82
CA PRO A 82 -14.24 -3.29 23.92
C PRO A 82 -14.65 -3.23 22.45
N LYS A 83 -15.53 -4.14 22.00
CA LYS A 83 -16.08 -4.10 20.64
C LYS A 83 -16.93 -2.86 20.36
N LEU A 84 -17.63 -2.34 21.37
CA LEU A 84 -18.37 -1.08 21.22
C LEU A 84 -17.40 0.10 21.16
N ALA A 85 -16.38 0.12 22.02
CA ALA A 85 -15.33 1.14 22.01
C ALA A 85 -14.62 1.23 20.64
N ALA A 86 -14.22 0.08 20.09
CA ALA A 86 -13.61 -0.03 18.76
C ALA A 86 -14.54 0.49 17.64
N VAL A 87 -15.84 0.14 17.68
CA VAL A 87 -16.83 0.66 16.73
C VAL A 87 -16.99 2.18 16.87
N ALA A 88 -17.06 2.69 18.09
CA ALA A 88 -17.20 4.12 18.35
C ALA A 88 -16.01 4.92 17.78
N LEU A 89 -14.79 4.44 18.02
CA LEU A 89 -13.57 5.03 17.45
C LEU A 89 -13.52 4.95 15.93
N LYS A 90 -13.85 3.79 15.35
CA LYS A 90 -13.90 3.62 13.89
C LYS A 90 -14.84 4.66 13.26
N LEU A 91 -16.05 4.78 13.80
CA LEU A 91 -17.05 5.72 13.30
C LEU A 91 -16.63 7.18 13.52
N ALA A 92 -15.99 7.50 14.65
CA ALA A 92 -15.44 8.83 14.87
C ALA A 92 -14.39 9.20 13.82
N VAL A 93 -13.47 8.29 13.49
CA VAL A 93 -12.46 8.50 12.45
C VAL A 93 -13.10 8.69 11.07
N GLU A 94 -14.03 7.82 10.67
CA GLU A 94 -14.70 7.88 9.36
C GLU A 94 -15.54 9.16 9.19
N ASN A 95 -16.14 9.65 10.28
CA ASN A 95 -16.91 10.90 10.30
C ASN A 95 -16.06 12.14 10.61
N LYS A 96 -14.73 12.02 10.72
CA LYS A 96 -13.80 13.13 11.04
C LYS A 96 -14.14 13.85 12.35
N ILE A 97 -14.61 13.10 13.35
CA ILE A 97 -14.91 13.62 14.69
C ILE A 97 -13.63 13.60 15.52
N SER A 98 -13.23 14.77 16.01
CA SER A 98 -12.12 14.90 16.95
C SER A 98 -12.54 14.51 18.37
N LEU A 99 -11.67 13.76 19.04
CA LEU A 99 -11.79 13.36 20.43
C LEU A 99 -11.25 14.46 21.36
N THR A 100 -11.94 14.69 22.47
CA THR A 100 -11.36 15.42 23.61
C THR A 100 -10.33 14.54 24.35
N ASP A 101 -9.44 15.15 25.13
CA ASP A 101 -8.45 14.39 25.91
C ASP A 101 -9.11 13.43 26.91
N ASN A 102 -10.23 13.82 27.51
CA ASN A 102 -11.00 12.95 28.41
C ASN A 102 -11.58 11.74 27.67
N GLN A 103 -12.15 11.95 26.47
CA GLN A 103 -12.66 10.86 25.65
C GLN A 103 -11.54 9.91 25.22
N PHE A 104 -10.39 10.45 24.82
CA PHE A 104 -9.22 9.64 24.47
C PHE A 104 -8.76 8.81 25.66
N GLN A 105 -8.59 9.41 26.84
CA GLN A 105 -8.15 8.70 28.05
C GLN A 105 -9.14 7.62 28.48
N ASN A 106 -10.44 7.92 28.41
CA ASN A 106 -11.49 6.94 28.66
C ASN A 106 -11.37 5.77 27.67
N LEU A 107 -11.28 6.01 26.37
CA LEU A 107 -11.14 4.93 25.39
C LEU A 107 -9.84 4.13 25.56
N ALA A 108 -8.74 4.78 25.88
CA ALA A 108 -7.45 4.13 26.14
C ALA A 108 -7.45 3.26 27.41
N SER A 109 -8.28 3.58 28.41
CA SER A 109 -8.36 2.79 29.64
C SER A 109 -9.06 1.44 29.48
N VAL A 110 -9.66 1.15 28.31
CA VAL A 110 -10.31 -0.14 28.02
C VAL A 110 -9.29 -1.29 27.96
N ASP A 111 -8.02 -0.99 27.66
CA ASP A 111 -6.90 -1.96 27.57
C ASP A 111 -7.24 -3.19 26.69
N ASP A 112 -7.67 -2.94 25.46
CA ASP A 112 -7.98 -3.97 24.47
C ASP A 112 -7.28 -3.68 23.14
N ALA A 113 -6.71 -4.72 22.54
CA ALA A 113 -5.87 -4.59 21.36
C ALA A 113 -6.60 -4.01 20.13
N MET A 114 -7.90 -4.27 19.97
CA MET A 114 -8.69 -3.69 18.88
C MET A 114 -9.01 -2.22 19.15
N VAL A 115 -9.23 -1.85 20.41
CA VAL A 115 -9.47 -0.46 20.81
C VAL A 115 -8.20 0.36 20.59
N ASP A 116 -7.06 -0.16 21.04
CA ASP A 116 -5.74 0.43 20.82
C ASP A 116 -5.43 0.60 19.33
N TYR A 117 -5.84 -0.34 18.48
CA TYR A 117 -5.66 -0.23 17.04
C TYR A 117 -6.42 0.98 16.48
N TYR A 118 -7.68 1.17 16.85
CA TYR A 118 -8.46 2.30 16.38
C TYR A 118 -8.05 3.63 17.03
N LEU A 119 -7.51 3.62 18.26
CA LEU A 119 -6.85 4.81 18.85
C LEU A 119 -5.58 5.17 18.08
N GLY A 120 -4.76 4.18 17.75
CA GLY A 120 -3.59 4.36 16.88
C GLY A 120 -4.01 4.92 15.53
N TYR A 121 -5.09 4.41 14.94
CA TYR A 121 -5.59 4.89 13.64
C TYR A 121 -6.08 6.33 13.73
N TYR A 122 -6.82 6.66 14.79
CA TYR A 122 -7.24 8.03 15.08
C TYR A 122 -6.04 8.97 15.20
N LEU A 123 -4.99 8.58 15.91
CA LEU A 123 -3.78 9.41 16.04
C LEU A 123 -3.04 9.52 14.71
N ALA A 124 -2.93 8.44 13.94
CA ALA A 124 -2.27 8.44 12.64
C ALA A 124 -2.89 9.45 11.66
N ILE A 125 -4.22 9.49 11.58
CA ILE A 125 -4.91 10.43 10.67
C ILE A 125 -4.88 11.89 11.15
N HIS A 126 -4.72 12.12 12.46
CA HIS A 126 -4.59 13.45 13.07
C HIS A 126 -3.13 13.85 13.30
N THR A 127 -2.17 13.02 12.89
CA THR A 127 -0.75 13.34 13.01
C THR A 127 -0.42 14.53 12.12
N GLU A 128 0.28 15.52 12.65
CA GLU A 128 0.74 16.71 11.93
C GLU A 128 2.25 16.60 11.66
N ASP A 129 3.03 17.65 11.94
CA ASP A 129 4.49 17.67 11.71
C ASP A 129 5.29 16.92 12.79
N HIS A 130 4.60 16.42 13.82
CA HIS A 130 5.16 15.62 14.91
C HIS A 130 4.30 14.38 15.21
N ILE A 131 4.91 13.31 15.71
CA ILE A 131 4.20 12.12 16.18
C ILE A 131 3.73 12.37 17.61
N ASP A 132 2.42 12.23 17.83
CA ASP A 132 1.83 12.32 19.18
C ASP A 132 2.46 11.26 20.11
N SER A 133 2.86 11.67 21.32
CA SER A 133 3.49 10.76 22.29
C SER A 133 2.60 9.58 22.69
N ARG A 134 1.28 9.76 22.66
CA ARG A 134 0.29 8.68 22.87
C ARG A 134 0.39 7.64 21.78
N TRP A 135 0.67 8.06 20.55
CA TRP A 135 0.82 7.15 19.41
C TRP A 135 2.11 6.33 19.54
N LEU A 136 3.22 6.96 19.92
CA LEU A 136 4.48 6.27 20.21
C LEU A 136 4.34 5.23 21.32
N SER A 137 3.56 5.55 22.36
CA SER A 137 3.27 4.62 23.45
C SER A 137 2.56 3.35 22.94
N LEU A 138 1.54 3.51 22.09
CA LEU A 138 0.83 2.39 21.47
C LEU A 138 1.74 1.59 20.54
N ILE A 139 2.51 2.27 19.70
CA ILE A 139 3.48 1.64 18.81
C ILE A 139 4.48 0.80 19.60
N LYS A 140 5.03 1.34 20.69
CA LYS A 140 5.96 0.62 21.57
C LYS A 140 5.30 -0.59 22.24
N LYS A 141 4.04 -0.46 22.67
CA LYS A 141 3.24 -1.56 23.24
C LYS A 141 3.09 -2.73 22.25
N TYR A 142 2.99 -2.43 20.96
CA TYR A 142 2.73 -3.39 19.88
C TYR A 142 3.88 -3.53 18.87
N GLN A 143 5.12 -3.21 19.24
CA GLN A 143 6.27 -3.13 18.32
C GLN A 143 6.54 -4.43 17.52
N ASP A 144 6.21 -5.58 18.10
CA ASP A 144 6.39 -6.91 17.49
C ASP A 144 5.13 -7.44 16.78
N ALA A 145 4.04 -6.68 16.79
CA ALA A 145 2.76 -7.04 16.18
C ALA A 145 2.59 -6.35 14.82
N SER A 146 2.97 -7.03 13.74
CA SER A 146 2.87 -6.49 12.36
C SER A 146 1.46 -6.02 11.99
N TRP A 147 0.42 -6.72 12.47
CA TRP A 147 -0.98 -6.35 12.25
C TRP A 147 -1.36 -4.98 12.86
N PHE A 148 -0.56 -4.46 13.79
CA PHE A 148 -0.79 -3.18 14.46
C PHE A 148 0.08 -2.07 13.86
N THR A 149 1.38 -2.28 13.74
CA THR A 149 2.31 -1.20 13.38
C THR A 149 2.22 -0.82 11.90
N GLU A 150 2.18 -1.79 10.98
CA GLU A 150 2.18 -1.54 9.53
C GLU A 150 0.99 -0.72 9.05
N PRO A 151 -0.28 -1.04 9.45
CA PRO A 151 -1.41 -0.24 9.02
C PRO A 151 -1.32 1.20 9.53
N LEU A 152 -0.83 1.42 10.75
CA LEU A 152 -0.79 2.77 11.32
C LEU A 152 0.17 3.70 10.56
N ILE A 153 1.30 3.16 10.10
CA ILE A 153 2.23 3.92 9.24
C ILE A 153 1.59 4.20 7.88
N ALA A 154 0.94 3.21 7.28
CA ALA A 154 0.27 3.40 5.98
C ALA A 154 -0.85 4.46 6.05
N HIS A 155 -1.51 4.61 7.20
CA HIS A 155 -2.56 5.64 7.39
C HIS A 155 -2.00 7.04 7.65
N SER A 156 -0.68 7.20 7.86
CA SER A 156 -0.02 8.49 8.00
C SER A 156 0.33 9.14 6.66
N PHE A 157 -0.49 8.91 5.63
CA PHE A 157 -0.25 9.27 4.23
C PHE A 157 0.49 10.61 4.04
N ASN A 158 1.63 10.57 3.35
CA ASN A 158 2.58 11.69 3.12
C ASN A 158 3.36 12.19 4.35
N LYS A 159 3.23 11.54 5.51
CA LYS A 159 3.92 11.88 6.78
C LYS A 159 4.80 10.74 7.30
N GLU A 160 4.95 9.68 6.52
CA GLU A 160 5.75 8.50 6.86
C GLU A 160 7.22 8.84 7.11
N ALA A 161 7.71 9.92 6.48
CA ALA A 161 9.07 10.41 6.64
C ALA A 161 9.41 10.81 8.09
N ILE A 162 8.42 11.13 8.93
CA ILE A 162 8.65 11.48 10.33
C ILE A 162 9.25 10.27 11.07
N PHE A 163 8.79 9.05 10.78
CA PHE A 163 9.28 7.82 11.42
C PHE A 163 10.76 7.48 11.14
N LEU A 164 11.41 8.22 10.26
CA LEU A 164 12.80 8.01 9.86
C LEU A 164 13.78 8.78 10.76
N GLN A 165 13.25 9.69 11.57
CA GLN A 165 14.07 10.42 12.52
C GLN A 165 14.63 9.44 13.56
N PRO A 166 15.90 9.60 13.99
CA PRO A 166 16.56 8.67 14.90
C PRO A 166 15.77 8.38 16.19
N GLU A 167 15.02 9.37 16.67
CA GLU A 167 14.16 9.26 17.86
C GLU A 167 13.04 8.21 17.71
N TYR A 168 12.47 8.04 16.51
CA TYR A 168 11.38 7.09 16.26
C TYR A 168 11.86 5.76 15.70
N ALA A 169 12.93 5.77 14.88
CA ALA A 169 13.47 4.57 14.24
C ALA A 169 13.87 3.48 15.25
N SER A 170 14.31 3.85 16.45
CA SER A 170 14.68 2.91 17.52
C SER A 170 13.50 2.12 18.12
N VAL A 171 12.28 2.66 18.04
CA VAL A 171 11.06 2.06 18.61
C VAL A 171 10.37 1.15 17.59
N LEU A 172 10.84 1.15 16.34
CA LEU A 172 10.11 0.71 15.17
C LEU A 172 11.00 -0.11 14.22
N PRO A 173 11.65 -1.21 14.65
CA PRO A 173 12.62 -1.92 13.83
C PRO A 173 12.01 -2.55 12.56
N ASN A 174 10.82 -3.13 12.66
CA ASN A 174 10.09 -3.72 11.51
C ASN A 174 9.54 -2.66 10.56
N THR A 175 9.14 -1.53 11.14
CA THR A 175 8.71 -0.34 10.42
C THR A 175 9.87 0.33 9.73
N GLN A 176 11.07 0.35 10.31
CA GLN A 176 12.27 0.85 9.65
C GLN A 176 12.57 0.00 8.41
N TYR A 177 12.45 -1.34 8.49
CA TYR A 177 12.57 -2.21 7.32
C TYR A 177 11.49 -1.94 6.25
N THR A 178 10.24 -1.77 6.69
CA THR A 178 9.10 -1.48 5.79
C THR A 178 9.20 -0.09 5.18
N LEU A 179 9.60 0.91 5.97
CA LEU A 179 9.85 2.28 5.56
C LEU A 179 11.13 2.43 4.77
N ASP A 180 12.14 1.59 4.97
CA ASP A 180 13.31 1.52 4.09
C ASP A 180 12.94 0.88 2.76
N SER A 181 11.97 -0.05 2.77
CA SER A 181 11.35 -0.59 1.56
C SER A 181 10.46 0.45 0.85
N LEU A 182 9.75 1.31 1.59
CA LEU A 182 8.90 2.40 1.07
C LEU A 182 9.69 3.68 0.72
N LYS A 183 10.79 4.00 1.43
CA LYS A 183 11.75 5.09 1.14
C LYS A 183 12.47 4.91 -0.19
N GLN A 184 12.44 3.71 -0.74
CA GLN A 184 12.81 3.47 -2.14
C GLN A 184 11.93 4.26 -3.12
N ILE A 185 10.81 4.80 -2.64
CA ILE A 185 9.88 5.68 -3.34
C ILE A 185 9.69 6.97 -2.51
N ILE A 186 10.75 7.79 -2.41
CA ILE A 186 10.61 9.25 -2.22
C ILE A 186 11.54 9.93 -3.23
N LEU A 187 10.94 10.54 -4.25
CA LEU A 187 11.64 11.48 -5.14
C LEU A 187 11.88 12.79 -4.37
N LYS A 188 13.14 13.23 -4.28
CA LYS A 188 13.50 14.61 -3.91
C LYS A 188 14.51 15.19 -4.89
N ASP A 189 14.20 16.40 -5.34
CA ASP A 189 14.91 17.26 -6.29
C ASP A 189 16.38 17.53 -5.85
N PRO A 190 17.33 17.65 -6.79
CA PRO A 190 18.73 17.36 -6.58
C PRO A 190 19.44 18.57 -5.98
N ALA A 191 19.83 18.45 -4.72
CA ALA A 191 20.95 19.21 -4.21
C ALA A 191 21.64 18.37 -3.15
N THR A 192 22.85 17.92 -3.48
CA THR A 192 23.82 17.21 -2.61
C THR A 192 23.70 15.69 -2.47
N PHE A 193 23.31 14.99 -3.54
CA PHE A 193 23.67 13.57 -3.71
C PHE A 193 25.08 13.49 -4.35
N THR A 194 26.08 13.05 -3.58
CA THR A 194 27.39 12.72 -4.15
C THR A 194 27.51 11.22 -4.41
N GLU A 195 27.82 10.97 -5.68
CA GLU A 195 28.06 9.72 -6.38
C GLU A 195 29.16 8.86 -5.74
N ASN A 196 28.97 7.52 -5.73
CA ASN A 196 29.87 6.41 -5.35
C ASN A 196 29.64 5.86 -3.92
N LYS A 197 29.22 4.60 -3.68
CA LYS A 197 29.75 3.32 -4.21
C LYS A 197 28.79 2.12 -3.99
N ASP A 198 27.74 1.97 -4.79
CA ASP A 198 27.21 0.64 -5.15
C ASP A 198 26.51 0.73 -6.50
N HIS A 199 27.03 -0.03 -7.46
CA HIS A 199 26.51 -0.12 -8.83
C HIS A 199 25.10 -0.70 -8.86
N LEU A 200 24.74 -1.58 -7.93
CA LEU A 200 23.43 -2.21 -7.85
C LEU A 200 22.36 -1.23 -7.32
N THR A 201 22.70 -0.43 -6.31
CA THR A 201 21.81 0.61 -5.78
C THR A 201 21.50 1.67 -6.85
N ARG A 202 22.50 2.16 -7.58
CA ARG A 202 22.26 3.08 -8.72
C ARG A 202 21.45 2.39 -9.82
N GLY A 203 21.75 1.12 -10.09
CA GLY A 203 21.01 0.31 -11.04
C GLY A 203 19.53 0.19 -10.72
N ARG A 204 19.18 -0.03 -9.46
CA ARG A 204 17.79 -0.08 -8.97
C ARG A 204 17.06 1.24 -9.20
N ILE A 205 17.69 2.36 -8.86
CA ILE A 205 17.10 3.70 -9.03
C ILE A 205 16.82 3.95 -10.52
N LEU A 206 17.80 3.65 -11.37
CA LEU A 206 17.67 3.85 -12.81
C LEU A 206 16.65 2.89 -13.44
N PHE A 207 16.60 1.63 -13.00
CA PHE A 207 15.55 0.68 -13.40
C PHE A 207 14.15 1.20 -13.04
N ASN A 208 13.97 1.69 -11.81
CA ASN A 208 12.68 2.24 -11.37
C ASN A 208 12.24 3.45 -12.21
N ARG A 209 13.19 4.26 -12.68
CA ARG A 209 12.91 5.42 -13.53
C ARG A 209 12.61 5.06 -14.98
N HIS A 210 13.30 4.07 -15.55
CA HIS A 210 13.29 3.83 -17.00
C HIS A 210 12.57 2.54 -17.43
N CYS A 211 12.43 1.56 -16.53
CA CYS A 211 11.94 0.23 -16.87
C CYS A 211 10.68 -0.16 -16.08
N ALA A 212 10.61 0.21 -14.79
CA ALA A 212 9.53 -0.22 -13.90
C ALA A 212 8.14 0.33 -14.27
N THR A 213 8.07 1.47 -14.96
CA THR A 213 6.81 2.04 -15.47
C THR A 213 6.04 1.05 -16.34
N CYS A 214 6.76 0.21 -17.09
CA CYS A 214 6.16 -0.81 -17.96
C CYS A 214 6.28 -2.21 -17.35
N HIS A 215 7.44 -2.58 -16.82
CA HIS A 215 7.71 -3.94 -16.33
C HIS A 215 7.33 -4.18 -14.86
N GLY A 216 6.84 -3.15 -14.16
CA GLY A 216 6.58 -3.18 -12.73
C GLY A 216 7.86 -3.05 -11.90
N PRO A 217 7.77 -2.48 -10.68
CA PRO A 217 8.91 -2.37 -9.77
C PRO A 217 9.41 -3.73 -9.26
N ASP A 218 8.56 -4.76 -9.32
CA ASP A 218 8.84 -6.14 -8.95
C ASP A 218 9.25 -7.02 -10.16
N GLY A 219 9.24 -6.47 -11.37
CA GLY A 219 9.58 -7.20 -12.59
C GLY A 219 8.55 -8.24 -13.02
N ASN A 220 7.32 -8.24 -12.47
CA ASN A 220 6.26 -9.17 -12.85
C ASN A 220 5.63 -8.85 -14.22
N GLY A 221 5.95 -7.71 -14.81
CA GLY A 221 5.28 -7.22 -16.02
C GLY A 221 3.89 -6.67 -15.73
N ILE A 222 3.29 -6.07 -16.75
CA ILE A 222 1.92 -5.54 -16.71
C ILE A 222 1.18 -6.11 -17.92
N GLU A 223 0.05 -6.74 -17.67
CA GLU A 223 -0.77 -7.35 -18.72
C GLU A 223 -1.14 -6.31 -19.79
N ASN A 224 -1.03 -6.69 -21.07
CA ASN A 224 -1.24 -5.83 -22.23
C ASN A 224 -0.24 -4.66 -22.37
N LEU A 225 0.85 -4.62 -21.59
CA LEU A 225 1.84 -3.55 -21.67
C LEU A 225 3.28 -4.08 -21.79
N ALA A 226 3.73 -4.93 -20.86
CA ALA A 226 5.08 -5.45 -20.88
C ALA A 226 5.18 -6.87 -20.27
N PRO A 227 6.05 -7.74 -20.82
CA PRO A 227 6.27 -9.08 -20.27
C PRO A 227 7.02 -9.04 -18.93
N PRO A 228 6.94 -10.12 -18.13
CA PRO A 228 7.72 -10.28 -16.91
C PRO A 228 9.22 -10.33 -17.21
N LEU A 229 10.02 -9.81 -16.29
CA LEU A 229 11.48 -9.92 -16.30
C LEU A 229 11.98 -11.08 -15.43
N LEU A 230 11.16 -11.53 -14.47
CA LEU A 230 11.50 -12.62 -13.56
C LEU A 230 11.84 -13.92 -14.30
N GLN A 231 13.07 -14.40 -14.10
CA GLN A 231 13.65 -15.60 -14.70
C GLN A 231 13.63 -15.62 -16.24
N SER A 232 13.40 -14.47 -16.88
CA SER A 232 13.35 -14.43 -18.34
C SER A 232 14.68 -14.85 -18.96
N GLU A 233 14.60 -15.59 -20.06
CA GLU A 233 15.71 -15.94 -20.94
C GLU A 233 16.49 -14.70 -21.42
N TYR A 234 15.83 -13.55 -21.55
CA TYR A 234 16.48 -12.28 -21.89
C TYR A 234 17.34 -11.72 -20.74
N ILE A 235 16.95 -11.96 -19.48
CA ILE A 235 17.74 -11.53 -18.31
C ILE A 235 18.87 -12.53 -18.02
N THR A 236 18.57 -13.82 -18.10
CA THR A 236 19.48 -14.90 -17.68
C THR A 236 20.44 -15.36 -18.78
N GLY A 237 20.09 -15.10 -20.05
CA GLY A 237 20.87 -15.47 -21.22
C GLY A 237 22.14 -14.64 -21.45
N PRO A 238 22.74 -14.71 -22.65
CA PRO A 238 23.98 -14.00 -22.99
C PRO A 238 23.91 -12.49 -22.72
N LYS A 239 25.01 -11.91 -22.23
CA LYS A 239 25.09 -10.49 -21.85
C LYS A 239 24.89 -9.56 -23.05
N GLU A 240 25.36 -9.98 -24.22
CA GLU A 240 25.25 -9.25 -25.47
C GLU A 240 23.80 -9.10 -25.90
N THR A 241 23.05 -10.20 -25.90
CA THR A 241 21.62 -10.23 -26.23
C THR A 241 20.83 -9.36 -25.26
N PHE A 242 21.06 -9.52 -23.95
CA PHE A 242 20.44 -8.72 -22.90
C PHE A 242 20.68 -7.22 -23.09
N LEU A 243 21.94 -6.82 -23.25
CA LEU A 243 22.30 -5.41 -23.42
C LEU A 243 21.82 -4.84 -24.75
N ALA A 244 21.76 -5.64 -25.82
CA ALA A 244 21.20 -5.19 -27.09
C ALA A 244 19.71 -4.86 -26.96
N VAL A 245 18.94 -5.68 -26.25
CA VAL A 245 17.52 -5.39 -25.93
C VAL A 245 17.41 -4.08 -25.14
N MET A 246 18.26 -3.86 -24.13
CA MET A 246 18.24 -2.58 -23.40
C MET A 246 18.58 -1.38 -24.30
N LEU A 247 19.61 -1.49 -25.14
CA LEU A 247 20.11 -0.36 -25.93
C LEU A 247 19.20 0.01 -27.09
N TYR A 248 18.66 -0.99 -27.78
CA TYR A 248 17.91 -0.82 -29.04
C TYR A 248 16.41 -1.04 -28.87
N GLY A 249 15.99 -1.73 -27.81
CA GLY A 249 14.61 -2.14 -27.62
C GLY A 249 14.25 -3.38 -28.42
N LEU A 250 12.99 -3.79 -28.30
CA LEU A 250 12.49 -5.05 -28.84
C LEU A 250 11.04 -4.85 -29.35
N ASN A 251 10.70 -5.46 -30.47
CA ASN A 251 9.36 -5.37 -31.07
C ASN A 251 8.88 -6.70 -31.67
N GLY A 252 7.56 -6.76 -31.87
CA GLY A 252 6.88 -7.96 -32.36
C GLY A 252 6.63 -9.00 -31.27
N PRO A 253 6.18 -10.20 -31.66
CA PRO A 253 5.99 -11.31 -30.73
C PRO A 253 7.31 -11.69 -30.08
N VAL A 254 7.30 -11.89 -28.77
CA VAL A 254 8.45 -12.38 -27.99
C VAL A 254 8.02 -13.54 -27.11
N ILE A 255 8.91 -14.49 -26.88
CA ILE A 255 8.66 -15.60 -25.96
C ILE A 255 9.35 -15.28 -24.63
N VAL A 256 8.60 -15.28 -23.54
CA VAL A 256 9.15 -15.16 -22.19
C VAL A 256 8.60 -16.27 -21.31
N ASN A 257 9.48 -17.06 -20.70
CA ASN A 257 9.12 -18.19 -19.85
C ASN A 257 8.13 -19.17 -20.54
N GLY A 258 8.32 -19.41 -21.84
CA GLY A 258 7.48 -20.30 -22.64
C GLY A 258 6.10 -19.76 -23.01
N LYS A 259 5.79 -18.49 -22.69
CA LYS A 259 4.57 -17.81 -23.11
C LYS A 259 4.89 -16.76 -24.17
N THR A 260 4.09 -16.72 -25.23
CA THR A 260 4.17 -15.68 -26.27
C THR A 260 3.50 -14.39 -25.80
N TYR A 261 4.18 -13.28 -26.02
CA TYR A 261 3.72 -11.92 -25.76
C TYR A 261 3.77 -11.12 -27.06
N ASP A 262 2.61 -10.70 -27.54
CA ASP A 262 2.46 -9.83 -28.72
C ASP A 262 1.41 -8.76 -28.40
N TYR A 263 1.86 -7.64 -27.87
CA TYR A 263 0.98 -6.55 -27.44
C TYR A 263 0.79 -5.49 -28.54
N GLY A 264 1.42 -5.63 -29.71
CA GLY A 264 1.43 -4.59 -30.74
C GLY A 264 2.13 -3.29 -30.31
N ILE A 265 2.84 -3.30 -29.18
CA ILE A 265 3.60 -2.18 -28.63
C ILE A 265 5.08 -2.56 -28.68
N SER A 266 5.90 -1.63 -29.18
CA SER A 266 7.36 -1.80 -29.19
C SER A 266 7.96 -1.35 -27.86
N MET A 267 8.89 -2.12 -27.30
CA MET A 267 9.76 -1.65 -26.23
C MET A 267 10.82 -0.73 -26.84
N PRO A 268 10.87 0.56 -26.50
CA PRO A 268 11.93 1.44 -26.98
C PRO A 268 13.25 1.13 -26.29
N GLY A 269 14.36 1.27 -27.02
CA GLY A 269 15.70 1.21 -26.46
C GLY A 269 16.05 2.48 -25.69
N ILE A 270 16.93 2.34 -24.70
CA ILE A 270 17.46 3.48 -23.92
C ILE A 270 18.86 3.92 -24.37
N GLY A 271 19.43 3.28 -25.37
CA GLY A 271 20.79 3.57 -25.84
C GLY A 271 20.91 4.91 -26.55
N GLY A 272 19.86 5.39 -27.22
CA GLY A 272 19.84 6.69 -27.89
C GLY A 272 19.74 7.91 -26.96
N SER A 273 19.47 7.70 -25.67
CA SER A 273 19.33 8.79 -24.71
C SER A 273 20.69 9.45 -24.41
N THR A 274 20.74 10.77 -24.53
CA THR A 274 21.90 11.58 -24.11
C THR A 274 22.04 11.68 -22.59
N GLU A 275 20.99 11.33 -21.84
CA GLU A 275 20.98 11.36 -20.37
C GLU A 275 21.50 10.05 -19.74
N ILE A 276 21.66 8.98 -20.52
CA ILE A 276 21.99 7.64 -20.00
C ILE A 276 23.39 7.22 -20.48
N THR A 277 24.35 7.26 -19.56
CA THR A 277 25.76 6.92 -19.82
C THR A 277 26.00 5.41 -19.90
N HIS A 278 27.20 4.99 -20.30
CA HIS A 278 27.57 3.56 -20.28
C HIS A 278 27.53 2.98 -18.87
N GLU A 279 27.95 3.76 -17.87
CA GLU A 279 27.91 3.39 -16.46
C GLU A 279 26.48 3.21 -15.98
N ASN A 280 25.55 4.06 -16.43
CA ASN A 280 24.13 3.90 -16.11
C ASN A 280 23.55 2.62 -16.73
N ILE A 281 23.86 2.33 -18.00
CA ILE A 281 23.45 1.08 -18.65
C ILE A 281 24.00 -0.13 -17.89
N ARG A 282 25.29 -0.11 -17.51
CA ARG A 282 25.91 -1.18 -16.72
C ARG A 282 25.19 -1.37 -15.40
N ASP A 283 24.94 -0.28 -14.68
CA ASP A 283 24.34 -0.32 -13.36
C ASP A 283 22.90 -0.86 -13.44
N ILE A 284 22.07 -0.38 -14.37
CA ILE A 284 20.72 -0.94 -14.63
C ILE A 284 20.81 -2.44 -14.94
N GLY A 285 21.72 -2.80 -15.85
CA GLY A 285 21.90 -4.18 -16.28
C GLY A 285 22.30 -5.12 -15.14
N ASN A 286 23.25 -4.69 -14.30
CA ASN A 286 23.68 -5.46 -13.14
C ASN A 286 22.56 -5.60 -12.12
N TYR A 287 21.80 -4.54 -11.84
CA TYR A 287 20.65 -4.65 -10.96
C TYR A 287 19.64 -5.69 -11.47
N MET A 288 19.25 -5.63 -12.74
CA MET A 288 18.29 -6.57 -13.33
C MET A 288 18.80 -8.03 -13.28
N ARG A 289 20.08 -8.25 -13.60
CA ARG A 289 20.74 -9.57 -13.57
C ARG A 289 21.10 -10.05 -12.15
N ASN A 290 20.72 -9.32 -11.11
CA ASN A 290 20.79 -9.76 -9.72
C ASN A 290 19.40 -9.84 -9.06
N ALA A 291 18.46 -8.95 -9.43
CA ALA A 291 17.15 -8.85 -8.82
C ALA A 291 16.11 -9.83 -9.39
N PHE A 292 16.22 -10.20 -10.67
CA PHE A 292 15.18 -10.93 -11.40
C PHE A 292 15.61 -12.32 -11.87
N THR A 293 16.65 -12.90 -11.24
CA THR A 293 17.18 -14.23 -11.58
C THR A 293 17.51 -15.05 -10.34
N ASN A 294 17.46 -16.37 -10.45
CA ASN A 294 17.91 -17.31 -9.43
C ASN A 294 19.43 -17.58 -9.50
N THR A 295 20.11 -17.06 -10.53
CA THR A 295 21.56 -17.16 -10.72
C THR A 295 22.20 -15.76 -10.74
N PRO A 296 22.31 -15.08 -9.57
CA PRO A 296 22.86 -13.73 -9.48
C PRO A 296 24.37 -13.68 -9.81
N ASN A 297 24.95 -12.48 -9.82
CA ASN A 297 26.35 -12.19 -10.18
C ASN A 297 26.69 -12.40 -11.66
N GLN A 298 25.72 -12.18 -12.55
CA GLN A 298 25.88 -12.24 -14.00
C GLN A 298 26.17 -10.84 -14.58
N ASP A 299 27.03 -10.07 -13.92
CA ASP A 299 27.24 -8.63 -14.20
C ASP A 299 27.75 -8.35 -15.62
N VAL A 300 27.29 -7.26 -16.21
CA VAL A 300 27.73 -6.72 -17.50
C VAL A 300 28.93 -5.78 -17.34
N ASP A 301 29.69 -5.59 -18.41
CA ASP A 301 30.87 -4.73 -18.44
C ASP A 301 30.75 -3.58 -19.46
N LEU A 302 31.50 -2.50 -19.20
CA LEU A 302 31.51 -1.30 -20.04
C LEU A 302 32.03 -1.56 -21.47
N LYS A 303 32.90 -2.57 -21.63
CA LYS A 303 33.48 -2.93 -22.93
C LYS A 303 32.40 -3.47 -23.86
N THR A 304 31.53 -4.33 -23.33
CA THR A 304 30.40 -4.92 -24.06
C THR A 304 29.39 -3.83 -24.44
N ILE A 305 29.05 -2.93 -23.52
CA ILE A 305 28.14 -1.80 -23.79
C ILE A 305 28.69 -0.89 -24.90
N SER A 306 29.97 -0.53 -24.82
CA SER A 306 30.63 0.29 -25.83
C SER A 306 30.67 -0.40 -27.20
N LYS A 307 30.96 -1.71 -27.24
CA LYS A 307 30.90 -2.50 -28.48
C LYS A 307 29.50 -2.48 -29.08
N LEU A 308 28.46 -2.67 -28.26
CA LEU A 308 27.09 -2.72 -28.73
C LEU A 308 26.57 -1.38 -29.24
N ARG A 309 26.93 -0.26 -28.61
CA ARG A 309 26.55 1.08 -29.11
C ARG A 309 27.17 1.44 -30.46
N ASN A 310 28.24 0.75 -30.85
CA ASN A 310 28.92 0.94 -32.14
C ASN A 310 28.52 -0.11 -33.19
N LEU A 311 27.42 -0.84 -32.99
CA LEU A 311 26.86 -1.68 -34.06
C LEU A 311 26.45 -0.81 -35.25
N ASN A 312 26.52 -1.37 -36.46
CA ASN A 312 26.00 -0.74 -37.67
C ASN A 312 24.46 -0.80 -37.71
N ARG A 313 23.81 -0.23 -36.69
CA ARG A 313 22.37 -0.17 -36.47
C ARG A 313 22.04 1.11 -35.69
N ALA A 314 20.97 1.80 -36.09
CA ALA A 314 20.51 2.99 -35.38
C ALA A 314 19.88 2.62 -34.02
N LEU A 315 20.09 3.45 -32.99
CA LEU A 315 19.67 3.15 -31.61
C LEU A 315 18.15 3.27 -31.39
N ASP A 316 17.44 3.91 -32.31
CA ASP A 316 15.98 3.98 -32.37
C ASP A 316 15.36 2.82 -33.16
N GLN A 317 16.19 1.98 -33.81
CA GLN A 317 15.74 0.82 -34.55
C GLN A 317 15.69 -0.42 -33.65
N THR A 318 14.48 -0.74 -33.17
CA THR A 318 14.21 -1.90 -32.30
C THR A 318 14.49 -3.21 -32.99
N PHE A 319 14.96 -4.21 -32.25
CA PHE A 319 15.15 -5.57 -32.78
C PHE A 319 13.82 -6.32 -32.78
N THR A 320 13.61 -7.19 -33.77
CA THR A 320 12.73 -8.35 -33.58
C THR A 320 13.46 -9.48 -32.87
N GLU A 321 12.75 -10.41 -32.23
CA GLU A 321 13.35 -11.61 -31.63
C GLU A 321 14.22 -12.36 -32.65
N ILE A 322 13.76 -12.49 -33.90
CA ILE A 322 14.50 -13.14 -35.00
C ILE A 322 15.81 -12.39 -35.31
N GLU A 323 15.75 -11.08 -35.54
CA GLU A 323 16.94 -10.28 -35.84
C GLU A 323 17.96 -10.34 -34.70
N LEU A 324 17.48 -10.35 -33.44
CA LEU A 324 18.32 -10.45 -32.26
C LEU A 324 19.07 -11.80 -32.24
N HIS A 325 18.37 -12.90 -32.49
CA HIS A 325 18.98 -14.24 -32.60
C HIS A 325 19.97 -14.34 -33.77
N GLU A 326 19.64 -13.81 -34.94
CA GLU A 326 20.52 -13.83 -36.11
C GLU A 326 21.79 -12.99 -35.91
N THR A 327 21.66 -11.86 -35.21
CA THR A 327 22.77 -10.94 -34.92
C THR A 327 23.75 -11.54 -33.92
N PHE A 328 23.24 -12.22 -32.89
CA PHE A 328 24.04 -12.69 -31.76
C PHE A 328 24.29 -14.20 -31.72
N LYS A 329 23.84 -14.96 -32.75
CA LYS A 329 23.98 -16.42 -32.92
C LYS A 329 24.56 -17.12 -31.68
N THR A 330 23.68 -17.46 -30.75
CA THR A 330 23.96 -18.45 -29.72
C THR A 330 24.30 -19.78 -30.41
N ASN A 331 25.56 -20.19 -30.36
CA ASN A 331 25.92 -21.60 -30.55
C ASN A 331 25.46 -22.42 -29.35
#